data_AF-A0ABD3NF07-F1
#
_entry.id   AF-A0ABD3NF07-F1
#
_cell.length_a   1.000
_cell.length_b   1.000
_cell.length_c   1.000
_cell.angle_alpha   90.00
_cell.angle_beta   90.00
_cell.angle_gamma   90.00
#
_symmetry.space_group_name_H-M   'P 1'
#
loop_
_entity.id
_entity.type
_entity.pdbx_description
1 polymer ?
#
loop_
_entity_poly.entity_id
_entity_poly.type
_entity_poly.pdbx_seq_one_letter_code
_entity_poly.pdbx_strand_id
1 'polypeptide(L)'
;MVWTEQCLVLPPEFRASLLRDAEVTIEYESLDDKDIGLTKQIKLGGELARCAQHEMDHDHGILIVDHVSLDELLSIDGKPLMAEIENADGLHPRRMQRAYSREVIESSLLPRGQKLVALVMEDNMDQEKSQSSPPIIIKKTQYSPSRPVTVEISEVCDRYCLEERKRVVEQRRAMMQQSRSNTRRADVLGLSQQRASLYGTDFQGVPPQLCSGFCP
;
A
#
# COMPACT_ATOMS: atom_id res chain seq x y z
N MET A 1 13.96 -4.08 -5.98
CA MET A 1 14.99 -3.36 -5.19
C MET A 1 14.93 -3.87 -3.75
N VAL A 2 16.07 -4.00 -3.07
CA VAL A 2 16.12 -4.45 -1.65
C VAL A 2 15.81 -3.27 -0.74
N TRP A 3 14.91 -3.47 0.22
CA TRP A 3 14.50 -2.47 1.20
C TRP A 3 14.50 -3.06 2.61
N THR A 4 14.84 -2.25 3.60
CA THR A 4 14.66 -2.59 5.01
C THR A 4 13.37 -1.96 5.52
N GLU A 5 12.44 -2.77 6.02
CA GLU A 5 11.12 -2.35 6.48
C GLU A 5 10.90 -2.62 7.97
N GLN A 6 9.95 -1.88 8.52
CA GLN A 6 9.41 -2.01 9.88
C GLN A 6 7.89 -2.03 9.78
N CYS A 7 7.25 -2.70 10.72
CA CYS A 7 5.80 -2.68 10.81
C CYS A 7 5.35 -2.49 12.25
N LEU A 8 4.40 -1.59 12.50
CA LEU A 8 3.90 -1.27 13.83
C LEU A 8 3.15 -2.44 14.51
N VAL A 9 2.77 -3.46 13.75
CA VAL A 9 2.14 -4.68 14.28
C VAL A 9 3.15 -5.72 14.75
N LEU A 10 4.43 -5.52 14.45
CA LEU A 10 5.55 -6.37 14.86
C LEU A 10 6.37 -5.67 15.95
N PRO A 11 7.30 -6.38 16.62
CA PRO A 11 8.15 -5.76 17.63
C PRO A 11 8.91 -4.55 17.09
N PRO A 12 9.07 -3.50 17.91
CA PRO A 12 9.67 -2.23 17.47
C PRO A 12 11.14 -2.35 17.06
N GLU A 13 11.84 -3.40 17.48
CA GLU A 13 13.21 -3.74 17.10
C GLU A 13 13.31 -4.57 15.80
N PHE A 14 12.22 -5.21 15.37
CA PHE A 14 12.25 -6.13 14.23
C PHE A 14 12.44 -5.38 12.90
N ARG A 15 13.42 -5.80 12.10
CA ARG A 15 13.73 -5.23 10.78
C ARG A 15 13.84 -6.35 9.75
N ALA A 16 13.04 -6.28 8.69
CA ALA A 16 13.10 -7.23 7.59
C ALA A 16 13.75 -6.59 6.36
N SER A 17 14.67 -7.30 5.71
CA SER A 17 15.17 -6.91 4.39
C SER A 17 14.44 -7.73 3.33
N LEU A 18 13.76 -7.07 2.40
CA LEU A 18 12.91 -7.73 1.41
C LEU A 18 12.91 -7.01 0.07
N LEU A 19 12.45 -7.71 -0.97
CA LEU A 19 12.38 -7.19 -2.33
C LEU A 19 11.03 -6.53 -2.60
N ARG A 20 11.07 -5.31 -3.14
CA ARG A 20 9.90 -4.61 -3.68
C ARG A 20 10.10 -4.23 -5.14
N ASP A 21 9.00 -4.08 -5.86
CA ASP A 21 9.01 -3.46 -7.17
C ASP A 21 9.46 -2.00 -7.02
N ALA A 22 10.35 -1.55 -7.91
CA ALA A 22 10.88 -0.18 -7.85
C ALA A 22 9.83 0.87 -8.24
N GLU A 23 8.81 0.45 -8.98
CA GLU A 23 7.75 1.28 -9.53
C GLU A 23 6.46 0.47 -9.57
N VAL A 24 5.35 1.09 -9.18
CA VAL A 24 4.01 0.49 -9.21
C VAL A 24 3.00 1.49 -9.76
N THR A 25 1.98 0.97 -10.46
CA THR A 25 0.79 1.75 -10.80
C THR A 25 -0.37 1.23 -9.97
N ILE A 26 -0.99 2.10 -9.19
CA ILE A 26 -2.06 1.76 -8.26
C ILE A 26 -3.35 2.41 -8.72
N GLU A 27 -4.42 1.62 -8.69
CA GLU A 27 -5.79 2.07 -8.88
C GLU A 27 -6.45 2.25 -7.51
N TYR A 28 -7.12 3.38 -7.28
CA TYR A 28 -7.73 3.70 -5.99
C TYR A 28 -9.01 4.54 -6.16
N GLU A 29 -9.88 4.51 -5.15
CA GLU A 29 -11.05 5.38 -5.09
C GLU A 29 -10.71 6.67 -4.34
N SER A 30 -10.96 7.81 -5.00
CA SER A 30 -10.72 9.12 -4.42
C SER A 30 -11.72 9.39 -3.31
N LEU A 31 -11.22 9.88 -2.18
CA LEU A 31 -12.04 10.37 -1.09
C LEU A 31 -12.30 11.88 -1.22
N ASP A 32 -11.48 12.62 -1.97
CA ASP A 32 -11.56 14.08 -2.07
C ASP A 32 -12.98 14.56 -2.41
N ASP A 33 -13.45 15.61 -1.74
CA ASP A 33 -14.86 16.05 -1.85
C ASP A 33 -15.26 16.41 -3.30
N LYS A 34 -14.30 16.81 -4.14
CA LYS A 34 -14.50 17.12 -5.56
C LYS A 34 -14.66 15.86 -6.43
N ASP A 35 -14.03 14.76 -6.04
CA ASP A 35 -13.86 13.55 -6.84
C ASP A 35 -14.28 12.29 -6.07
N ILE A 36 -15.13 12.42 -5.06
CA ILE A 36 -15.47 11.34 -4.14
C ILE A 36 -16.11 10.15 -4.88
N GLY A 37 -15.55 8.96 -4.67
CA GLY A 37 -15.98 7.71 -5.32
C GLY A 37 -15.50 7.53 -6.77
N LEU A 38 -14.73 8.48 -7.31
CA LEU A 38 -14.10 8.32 -8.63
C LEU A 38 -12.85 7.44 -8.53
N THR A 39 -12.76 6.48 -9.44
CA THR A 39 -11.55 5.66 -9.59
C THR A 39 -10.47 6.47 -10.27
N LYS A 40 -9.28 6.49 -9.67
CA LYS A 40 -8.08 7.16 -10.18
C LYS A 40 -6.93 6.16 -10.26
N GLN A 41 -5.92 6.53 -11.04
CA GLN A 41 -4.65 5.82 -11.09
C GLN A 41 -3.49 6.75 -10.77
N ILE A 42 -2.52 6.21 -10.06
CA ILE A 42 -1.29 6.89 -9.68
C ILE A 42 -0.10 5.98 -9.93
N LYS A 43 0.96 6.56 -10.51
CA LYS A 43 2.24 5.90 -10.72
C LYS A 43 3.20 6.33 -9.62
N LEU A 44 3.74 5.39 -8.88
CA LEU A 44 4.64 5.62 -7.75
C LEU A 44 5.98 4.95 -8.00
N GLY A 45 7.06 5.59 -7.59
CA GLY A 45 8.42 5.03 -7.60
C GLY A 45 9.09 5.15 -6.24
N GLY A 46 10.21 4.44 -6.06
CA GLY A 46 11.08 4.58 -4.90
C GLY A 46 10.40 4.29 -3.56
N GLU A 47 10.57 5.17 -2.57
CA GLU A 47 9.99 4.97 -1.23
C GLU A 47 8.46 4.96 -1.23
N LEU A 48 7.81 5.75 -2.08
CA LEU A 48 6.35 5.76 -2.17
C LEU A 48 5.82 4.45 -2.75
N ALA A 49 6.51 3.88 -3.75
CA ALA A 49 6.19 2.56 -4.26
C ALA A 49 6.35 1.48 -3.17
N ARG A 50 7.43 1.56 -2.37
CA ARG A 50 7.65 0.66 -1.23
C ARG A 50 6.50 0.77 -0.21
N CYS A 51 6.21 1.98 0.25
CA CYS A 51 5.18 2.20 1.27
C CYS A 51 3.81 1.74 0.78
N ALA A 52 3.44 2.05 -0.47
CA ALA A 52 2.14 1.63 -1.00
C ALA A 52 2.04 0.09 -1.10
N GLN A 53 3.10 -0.59 -1.53
CA GLN A 53 3.15 -2.06 -1.52
C GLN A 53 3.06 -2.65 -0.11
N HIS A 54 3.65 -2.00 0.90
CA HIS A 54 3.53 -2.41 2.30
C HIS A 54 2.08 -2.32 2.80
N GLU A 55 1.41 -1.19 2.55
CA GLU A 55 0.03 -1.01 2.99
C GLU A 55 -0.95 -1.93 2.25
N MET A 56 -0.73 -2.16 0.94
CA MET A 56 -1.56 -3.10 0.17
C MET A 56 -1.38 -4.56 0.60
N ASP A 57 -0.21 -4.94 1.14
CA ASP A 57 -0.03 -6.28 1.70
C ASP A 57 -0.94 -6.50 2.93
N HIS A 58 -1.13 -5.47 3.77
CA HIS A 58 -2.05 -5.55 4.93
C HIS A 58 -3.49 -5.84 4.52
N ASP A 59 -3.95 -5.29 3.39
CA ASP A 59 -5.29 -5.55 2.86
C ASP A 59 -5.50 -7.04 2.50
N HIS A 60 -4.41 -7.76 2.25
CA HIS A 60 -4.41 -9.20 1.95
C HIS A 60 -3.99 -10.06 3.14
N GLY A 61 -3.72 -9.45 4.30
CA GLY A 61 -3.18 -10.15 5.46
C GLY A 61 -1.80 -10.75 5.20
N ILE A 62 -0.98 -10.05 4.42
CA ILE A 62 0.44 -10.35 4.19
C ILE A 62 1.25 -9.37 5.05
N LEU A 63 2.23 -9.89 5.80
CA LEU A 63 3.14 -9.09 6.61
C LEU A 63 4.56 -9.14 6.05
N ILE A 64 5.42 -8.23 6.50
CA ILE A 64 6.83 -8.19 6.05
C ILE A 64 7.60 -9.47 6.38
N VAL A 65 7.16 -10.24 7.39
CA VAL A 65 7.73 -11.56 7.72
C VAL A 65 7.45 -12.61 6.64
N ASP A 66 6.34 -12.49 5.91
CA ASP A 66 6.01 -13.41 4.81
C ASP A 66 6.92 -13.16 3.58
N HIS A 67 7.63 -12.04 3.53
CA HIS A 67 8.60 -11.78 2.46
C HIS A 67 10.00 -12.33 2.76
N VAL A 68 10.22 -12.86 3.95
CA VAL A 68 11.54 -13.28 4.46
C VAL A 68 11.54 -14.78 4.75
N SER A 69 12.64 -15.45 4.43
CA SER A 69 12.80 -16.88 4.72
C SER A 69 12.98 -17.15 6.22
N LEU A 70 12.70 -18.37 6.67
CA LEU A 70 12.93 -18.76 8.07
C LEU A 70 14.40 -18.59 8.47
N ASP A 71 15.34 -18.92 7.58
CA ASP A 71 16.77 -18.78 7.83
C ASP A 71 17.19 -17.32 8.02
N GLU A 72 16.59 -16.41 7.26
CA GLU A 72 16.78 -14.97 7.43
C GLU A 72 16.16 -14.47 8.75
N LEU A 73 14.98 -14.96 9.13
CA LEU A 73 14.35 -14.62 10.42
C LEU A 73 15.21 -15.04 11.62
N LEU A 74 15.87 -16.20 11.54
CA LEU A 74 16.84 -16.64 12.56
C LEU A 74 18.06 -15.70 12.66
N SER A 75 18.43 -15.08 11.54
CA SER A 75 19.63 -14.25 11.41
C SER A 75 19.41 -12.79 11.83
N ILE A 76 18.18 -12.28 11.75
CA ILE A 76 17.85 -10.86 11.98
C ILE A 76 18.04 -10.45 13.44
N ASP A 77 17.54 -11.26 14.39
CA ASP A 77 17.60 -10.92 15.83
C ASP A 77 18.53 -11.86 16.64
N GLY A 78 19.13 -12.85 15.99
CA GLY A 78 19.89 -13.93 16.65
C GLY A 78 19.03 -14.77 17.62
N LYS A 79 17.71 -14.58 17.60
CA LYS A 79 16.73 -15.25 18.45
C LYS A 79 15.83 -16.11 17.56
N PRO A 80 15.60 -17.39 17.90
CA PRO A 80 14.75 -18.24 17.09
C PRO A 80 13.26 -17.93 17.21
N LEU A 81 12.88 -17.08 18.18
CA LEU A 81 11.49 -16.80 18.53
C LEU A 81 10.61 -16.42 17.33
N MET A 82 11.08 -15.53 16.44
CA MET A 82 10.28 -15.13 15.27
C MET A 82 10.11 -16.28 14.28
N ALA A 83 11.19 -16.99 13.97
CA ALA A 83 11.11 -18.15 13.07
C ALA A 83 10.22 -19.27 13.66
N GLU A 84 10.24 -19.46 14.98
CA GLU A 84 9.39 -20.42 15.68
C GLU A 84 7.91 -20.02 15.65
N ILE A 85 7.59 -18.74 15.89
CA ILE A 85 6.22 -18.22 15.83
C ILE A 85 5.69 -18.34 14.41
N GLU A 86 6.45 -17.88 13.42
CA GLU A 86 6.02 -17.89 12.03
C GLU A 86 5.91 -19.32 11.49
N ASN A 87 6.77 -20.24 11.92
CA ASN A 87 6.68 -21.63 11.48
C ASN A 87 5.85 -22.54 12.41
N ALA A 88 5.13 -21.98 13.38
CA ALA A 88 4.37 -22.77 14.37
C ALA A 88 3.32 -23.70 13.72
N ASP A 89 2.74 -23.28 12.59
CA ASP A 89 1.79 -24.05 11.80
C ASP A 89 2.43 -24.86 10.65
N GLY A 90 3.73 -24.70 10.41
CA GLY A 90 4.46 -25.27 9.28
C GLY A 90 4.04 -24.72 7.91
N LEU A 91 3.29 -23.61 7.87
CA LEU A 91 2.74 -23.03 6.63
C LEU A 91 3.48 -21.77 6.17
N HIS A 92 4.58 -21.37 6.83
CA HIS A 92 5.40 -20.23 6.43
C HIS A 92 5.76 -20.24 4.93
N PRO A 93 6.22 -21.36 4.32
CA PRO A 93 6.53 -21.39 2.89
C PRO A 93 5.32 -21.07 1.99
N ARG A 94 4.10 -21.41 2.43
CA ARG A 94 2.88 -21.09 1.69
C ARG A 94 2.52 -19.61 1.81
N ARG A 95 2.71 -19.00 2.98
CA ARG A 95 2.52 -17.55 3.15
C ARG A 95 3.53 -16.76 2.34
N MET A 96 4.79 -17.21 2.31
CA MET A 96 5.80 -16.65 1.41
C MET A 96 5.40 -16.74 -0.06
N GLN A 97 4.96 -17.93 -0.50
CA GLN A 97 4.50 -18.09 -1.87
C GLN A 97 3.36 -17.11 -2.19
N ARG A 98 2.42 -16.92 -1.26
CA ARG A 98 1.31 -15.97 -1.39
C ARG A 98 1.81 -14.52 -1.47
N ALA A 99 2.81 -14.14 -0.68
CA ALA A 99 3.40 -12.81 -0.67
C ALA A 99 4.05 -12.44 -2.02
N TYR A 100 4.69 -13.42 -2.66
CA TYR A 100 5.32 -13.24 -3.98
C TYR A 100 4.40 -13.54 -5.17
N SER A 101 3.29 -14.24 -4.97
CA SER A 101 2.28 -14.47 -6.01
C SER A 101 1.38 -13.23 -6.15
N ARG A 102 1.93 -12.15 -6.68
CA ARG A 102 1.14 -10.97 -7.06
C ARG A 102 0.58 -11.17 -8.46
N GLU A 103 -0.74 -11.18 -8.58
CA GLU A 103 -1.40 -11.15 -9.88
C GLU A 103 -1.29 -9.73 -10.45
N VAL A 104 -0.68 -9.61 -11.63
CA VAL A 104 -0.72 -8.36 -12.40
C VAL A 104 -2.07 -8.33 -13.11
N ILE A 105 -3.01 -7.58 -12.53
CA ILE A 105 -4.36 -7.44 -13.07
C ILE A 105 -4.35 -6.28 -14.09
N GLU A 106 -4.97 -6.47 -15.26
CA GLU A 106 -5.27 -5.35 -16.15
C GLU A 106 -6.23 -4.38 -15.46
N SER A 107 -6.01 -3.07 -15.58
CA SER A 107 -6.87 -2.05 -14.95
C SER A 107 -8.34 -2.33 -15.25
N SER A 108 -9.11 -2.55 -14.18
CA SER A 108 -10.50 -2.99 -14.27
C SER A 108 -11.50 -1.83 -14.28
N LEU A 109 -11.07 -0.61 -13.91
CA LEU A 109 -11.98 0.51 -13.64
C LEU A 109 -11.74 1.78 -14.46
N LEU A 110 -10.72 1.86 -15.32
CA LEU A 110 -10.63 2.95 -16.29
C LEU A 110 -11.28 2.56 -17.62
N PRO A 111 -12.31 3.30 -18.09
CA PRO A 111 -12.67 3.27 -19.51
C PRO A 111 -11.42 3.63 -20.33
N ARG A 112 -11.19 2.95 -21.46
CA ARG A 112 -10.13 3.30 -22.42
C ARG A 112 -10.25 4.79 -22.80
N GLY A 113 -9.52 5.69 -22.13
CA GLY A 113 -9.54 7.12 -22.43
C GLY A 113 -9.43 8.12 -21.27
N GLN A 114 -9.46 7.72 -19.99
CA GLN A 114 -9.22 8.68 -18.89
C GLN A 114 -7.72 8.93 -18.67
N LYS A 115 -7.38 10.21 -18.42
CA LYS A 115 -5.99 10.68 -18.27
C LYS A 115 -5.39 10.16 -16.96
N LEU A 116 -4.20 9.56 -17.04
CA LEU A 116 -3.32 9.37 -15.89
C LEU A 116 -3.10 10.72 -15.20
N VAL A 117 -3.35 10.79 -13.89
CA VAL A 117 -2.91 11.91 -13.07
C VAL A 117 -1.46 11.61 -12.68
N ALA A 118 -0.53 12.15 -13.47
CA ALA A 118 0.87 12.17 -13.06
C ALA A 118 0.98 13.13 -11.87
N LEU A 119 1.47 12.64 -10.72
CA LEU A 119 1.97 13.54 -9.69
C LEU A 119 3.20 14.24 -10.24
N VAL A 120 3.16 15.56 -10.24
CA VAL A 120 4.31 16.41 -10.51
C VAL A 120 5.30 16.15 -9.36
N MET A 121 6.42 15.52 -9.68
CA MET A 121 7.58 15.56 -8.80
C MET A 121 8.10 17.00 -8.84
N GLU A 122 7.93 17.74 -7.74
CA GLU A 122 8.60 19.04 -7.57
C GLU A 122 10.08 18.79 -7.25
N ASP A 123 10.85 18.43 -8.27
CA ASP A 123 12.31 18.48 -8.21
C ASP A 123 12.79 19.77 -8.87
N ASN A 124 12.88 20.82 -8.06
CA ASN A 124 13.80 21.92 -8.33
C ASN A 124 15.23 21.41 -8.08
N MET A 125 16.03 21.24 -9.14
CA MET A 125 17.34 21.88 -9.29
C MET A 125 18.15 21.28 -10.46
N ASP A 126 18.46 22.18 -11.39
CA ASP A 126 19.68 22.33 -12.17
C ASP A 126 20.08 21.34 -13.30
N GLN A 127 20.55 22.01 -14.34
CA GLN A 127 20.92 21.55 -15.68
C GLN A 127 22.10 20.59 -15.66
N GLU A 128 22.13 19.62 -16.59
CA GLU A 128 23.18 19.59 -17.61
C GLU A 128 22.87 18.65 -18.78
N LYS A 129 23.53 18.97 -19.89
CA LYS A 129 23.30 18.53 -21.27
C LYS A 129 23.86 17.13 -21.57
N SER A 130 23.16 16.46 -22.49
CA SER A 130 23.69 15.83 -23.73
C SER A 130 23.80 14.29 -23.89
N GLN A 131 23.48 13.91 -25.13
CA GLN A 131 23.93 12.77 -25.95
C GLN A 131 23.06 11.49 -26.03
N SER A 132 22.14 11.56 -27.01
CA SER A 132 21.91 10.62 -28.13
C SER A 132 22.22 9.11 -27.99
N SER A 133 21.20 8.29 -28.26
CA SER A 133 21.31 6.93 -28.85
C SER A 133 19.99 6.52 -29.53
N PRO A 134 19.98 5.54 -30.46
CA PRO A 134 19.21 5.57 -31.72
C PRO A 134 17.79 5.01 -31.64
N PRO A 135 16.93 5.24 -32.67
CA PRO A 135 15.54 4.83 -32.64
C PRO A 135 15.38 3.31 -32.87
N ILE A 136 14.73 2.64 -31.93
CA ILE A 136 14.26 1.26 -32.09
C ILE A 136 13.04 1.28 -33.02
N ILE A 137 13.19 0.66 -34.19
CA ILE A 137 12.14 0.43 -35.18
C ILE A 137 11.16 -0.62 -34.61
N ILE A 138 10.01 -0.17 -34.11
CA ILE A 138 8.89 -1.06 -33.80
C ILE A 138 8.09 -1.29 -35.09
N LYS A 139 8.13 -2.52 -35.59
CA LYS A 139 7.29 -2.98 -36.71
C LYS A 139 5.81 -2.83 -36.32
N LYS A 140 5.07 -1.99 -37.06
CA LYS A 140 3.61 -1.91 -36.98
C LYS A 140 3.00 -3.22 -37.50
N THR A 141 2.52 -4.06 -36.61
CA THR A 141 1.57 -5.14 -36.95
C THR A 141 0.25 -4.48 -37.33
N GLN A 142 -0.18 -4.67 -38.57
CA GLN A 142 -1.47 -4.21 -39.07
C GLN A 142 -2.58 -5.05 -38.42
N TYR A 143 -3.31 -4.46 -37.49
CA TYR A 143 -4.56 -5.03 -36.96
C TYR A 143 -5.73 -4.41 -37.72
N SER A 144 -6.51 -5.25 -38.38
CA SER A 144 -7.71 -4.88 -39.11
C SER A 144 -8.75 -4.26 -38.16
N PRO A 145 -9.41 -3.14 -38.52
CA PRO A 145 -10.42 -2.54 -37.64
C PRO A 145 -11.70 -3.38 -37.70
N SER A 146 -11.90 -4.26 -36.73
CA SER A 146 -13.22 -4.79 -36.44
C SER A 146 -14.12 -3.64 -35.98
N ARG A 147 -15.33 -3.59 -36.58
CA ARG A 147 -16.38 -2.58 -36.37
C ARG A 147 -16.46 -2.05 -34.93
N PRO A 148 -16.66 -0.73 -34.74
CA PRO A 148 -16.95 -0.20 -33.42
C PRO A 148 -18.27 -0.81 -32.93
N VAL A 149 -18.18 -1.67 -31.93
CA VAL A 149 -19.33 -2.05 -31.12
C VAL A 149 -19.59 -0.84 -30.23
N THR A 150 -20.57 -0.02 -30.61
CA THR A 150 -21.12 1.00 -29.73
C THR A 150 -21.85 0.28 -28.60
N VAL A 151 -21.14 0.05 -27.50
CA VAL A 151 -21.78 -0.31 -26.23
C VAL A 151 -22.45 0.96 -25.76
N GLU A 152 -23.76 1.09 -25.95
CA GLU A 152 -24.57 2.07 -25.24
C GLU A 152 -24.53 1.71 -23.75
N ILE A 153 -23.52 2.23 -23.07
CA ILE A 153 -23.49 2.24 -21.60
C ILE A 153 -24.60 3.21 -21.21
N SER A 154 -25.70 2.65 -20.70
CA SER A 154 -26.81 3.43 -20.14
C SER A 154 -26.28 4.42 -19.11
N GLU A 155 -26.34 5.73 -19.43
CA GLU A 155 -25.95 6.84 -18.54
C GLU A 155 -26.68 6.79 -17.18
N VAL A 156 -27.80 6.06 -17.10
CA VAL A 156 -28.58 5.84 -15.88
C VAL A 156 -27.91 4.83 -14.94
N CYS A 157 -27.20 3.83 -15.48
CA CYS A 157 -26.46 2.84 -14.70
C CYS A 157 -25.27 3.49 -13.96
N ASP A 158 -24.63 4.47 -14.61
CA ASP A 158 -23.43 5.14 -14.10
C ASP A 158 -23.75 6.05 -12.90
N ARG A 159 -24.89 6.75 -12.94
CA ARG A 159 -25.27 7.69 -11.86
C ARG A 159 -25.67 7.00 -10.56
N TYR A 160 -26.48 5.93 -10.63
CA TYR A 160 -26.84 5.15 -9.45
C TYR A 160 -25.62 4.45 -8.84
N CYS A 161 -24.72 3.91 -9.68
CA CYS A 161 -23.48 3.30 -9.23
C CYS A 161 -22.57 4.30 -8.51
N LEU A 162 -22.42 5.52 -9.05
CA LEU A 162 -21.64 6.59 -8.41
C LEU A 162 -22.27 7.06 -7.09
N GLU A 163 -23.59 7.22 -7.04
CA GLU A 163 -24.30 7.60 -5.79
C GLU A 163 -24.14 6.53 -4.70
N GLU A 164 -24.24 5.24 -5.07
CA GLU A 164 -24.02 4.14 -4.12
C GLU A 164 -22.55 4.06 -3.66
N ARG A 165 -21.58 4.26 -4.56
CA ARG A 165 -20.16 4.35 -4.17
C ARG A 165 -19.90 5.51 -3.22
N LYS A 166 -20.47 6.69 -3.48
CA LYS A 166 -20.38 7.84 -2.56
C LYS A 166 -20.94 7.51 -1.18
N ARG A 167 -22.09 6.85 -1.11
CA ARG A 167 -22.71 6.39 0.14
C ARG A 167 -21.80 5.44 0.91
N VAL A 168 -21.20 4.45 0.24
CA VAL A 168 -20.26 3.49 0.84
C VAL A 168 -19.00 4.21 1.35
N VAL A 169 -18.47 5.15 0.57
CA VAL A 169 -17.31 5.95 0.95
C VAL A 169 -17.60 6.83 2.18
N GLU A 170 -18.75 7.50 2.22
CA GLU A 170 -19.19 8.29 3.36
C GLU A 170 -19.38 7.42 4.61
N GLN A 171 -19.97 6.24 4.46
CA GLN A 171 -20.11 5.27 5.54
C GLN A 171 -18.74 4.81 6.08
N ARG A 172 -17.79 4.52 5.19
CA ARG A 172 -16.40 4.17 5.57
C ARG A 172 -15.69 5.34 6.27
N ARG A 173 -15.85 6.57 5.77
CA ARG A 173 -15.35 7.79 6.42
C ARG A 173 -15.93 7.95 7.82
N ALA A 174 -17.25 7.78 7.97
CA ALA A 174 -17.92 7.86 9.26
C ALA A 174 -17.41 6.78 10.22
N MET A 175 -17.24 5.54 9.76
CA MET A 175 -16.64 4.46 10.55
C MET A 175 -15.18 4.74 10.93
N MET A 176 -14.37 5.31 10.03
CA MET A 176 -12.99 5.72 10.32
C MET A 176 -12.94 6.88 11.32
N GLN A 177 -13.84 7.85 11.22
CA GLN A 177 -13.96 8.94 12.19
C GLN A 177 -14.43 8.41 13.56
N GLN A 178 -15.36 7.47 13.56
CA GLN A 178 -15.88 6.86 14.78
C GLN A 178 -14.84 5.95 15.45
N SER A 179 -14.02 5.21 14.69
CA SER A 179 -12.89 4.45 15.25
C SER A 179 -11.80 5.37 15.80
N ARG A 180 -11.55 6.52 15.16
CA ARG A 180 -10.69 7.58 15.72
C ARG A 180 -11.27 8.19 17.02
N SER A 181 -12.60 8.33 17.15
CA SER A 181 -13.23 8.92 18.33
C SER A 181 -13.49 7.93 19.48
N ASN A 182 -13.67 6.64 19.16
CA ASN A 182 -13.99 5.61 20.15
C ASN A 182 -12.75 4.96 20.76
N THR A 183 -11.60 5.06 20.11
CA THR A 183 -10.35 4.56 20.69
C THR A 183 -9.87 5.58 21.71
N ARG A 184 -10.26 5.42 22.98
CA ARG A 184 -9.74 6.30 24.04
C ARG A 184 -8.22 6.17 24.03
N ARG A 185 -7.51 7.30 24.08
CA ARG A 185 -6.04 7.32 24.14
C ARG A 185 -5.50 6.40 25.25
N ALA A 186 -6.22 6.28 26.37
CA ALA A 186 -5.91 5.35 27.45
C ALA A 186 -5.93 3.88 27.02
N ASP A 187 -6.87 3.48 26.16
CA ASP A 187 -7.00 2.11 25.66
C ASP A 187 -5.87 1.79 24.67
N VAL A 188 -5.47 2.75 23.82
CA VAL A 188 -4.29 2.61 22.94
C VAL A 188 -3.01 2.43 23.76
N LEU A 189 -2.85 3.22 24.83
CA LEU A 189 -1.70 3.11 25.73
C LEU A 189 -1.72 1.77 26.48
N GLY A 190 -2.89 1.31 26.95
CA GLY A 190 -3.05 0.01 27.58
C GLY A 190 -2.69 -1.16 26.64
N LEU A 191 -3.16 -1.13 25.40
CA LEU A 191 -2.81 -2.11 24.38
C LEU A 191 -1.31 -2.10 24.04
N SER A 192 -0.70 -0.91 23.99
CA SER A 192 0.73 -0.77 23.73
C SER A 192 1.57 -1.33 24.89
N GLN A 193 1.15 -1.12 26.14
CA GLN A 193 1.77 -1.74 27.32
C GLN A 193 1.63 -3.26 27.32
N GLN A 194 0.44 -3.78 26.95
CA GLN A 194 0.22 -5.23 26.84
C GLN A 194 1.12 -5.85 25.77
N ARG A 195 1.27 -5.21 24.61
CA ARG A 195 2.20 -5.67 23.55
C ARG A 195 3.65 -5.63 24.00
N ALA A 196 4.08 -4.55 24.66
CA ALA A 196 5.44 -4.45 25.18
C ALA A 196 5.74 -5.60 26.15
N SER A 197 4.79 -5.91 27.05
CA SER A 197 4.88 -7.07 27.95
C SER A 197 4.97 -8.41 27.20
N LEU A 198 4.15 -8.61 26.16
CA LEU A 198 4.20 -9.82 25.31
C LEU A 198 5.55 -10.03 24.63
N TYR A 199 6.20 -8.94 24.20
CA TYR A 199 7.50 -9.00 23.53
C TYR A 199 8.69 -8.86 24.49
N GLY A 200 8.45 -8.75 25.80
CA GLY A 200 9.51 -8.55 26.79
C GLY A 200 10.28 -7.23 26.62
N THR A 201 9.63 -6.21 26.06
CA THR A 201 10.18 -4.86 25.87
C THR A 201 9.57 -3.87 26.85
N ASP A 202 10.33 -2.83 27.21
CA ASP A 202 9.85 -1.78 28.10
C ASP A 202 9.03 -0.74 27.31
N PHE A 203 7.79 -0.50 27.75
CA PHE A 203 6.96 0.56 27.18
C PHE A 203 7.45 1.94 27.65
N GLN A 204 8.21 2.65 26.82
CA GLN A 204 8.51 4.07 27.01
C GLN A 204 7.42 4.92 26.32
N GLY A 205 6.37 5.26 27.06
CA GLY A 205 5.35 6.19 26.57
C GLY A 205 5.95 7.57 26.23
N VAL A 206 5.27 8.34 25.37
CA VAL A 206 5.69 9.72 25.08
C VAL A 206 5.56 10.56 26.37
N PRO A 207 6.65 11.18 26.87
CA PRO A 207 6.59 11.98 28.08
C PRO A 207 5.64 13.16 27.87
N PRO A 208 4.76 13.48 28.85
CA PRO A 208 3.71 14.48 28.71
C PRO A 208 4.22 15.91 28.46
N GLN A 209 5.53 16.14 28.61
CA GLN A 209 6.14 17.47 28.60
C GLN A 209 6.47 18.01 27.20
N LEU A 210 6.29 17.24 26.12
CA LEU A 210 6.55 17.70 24.74
C LEU A 210 5.30 18.16 23.97
N CYS A 211 4.10 18.04 24.55
CA CYS A 211 2.87 18.59 23.96
C CYS A 211 2.61 20.03 24.43
N SER A 212 3.53 20.95 24.15
CA SER A 212 3.33 22.39 24.36
C SER A 212 2.84 23.07 23.07
N GLY A 213 1.74 22.57 22.50
CA GLY A 213 1.15 23.16 21.31
C GLY A 213 0.09 22.26 20.68
N PHE A 214 -1.16 22.75 20.71
CA PHE A 214 -2.29 22.36 19.85
C PHE A 214 -2.39 20.88 19.43
N CYS A 215 -3.18 20.10 20.17
CA CYS A 215 -3.85 18.92 19.62
C CYS A 215 -5.27 19.31 19.16
N PRO A 216 -5.53 19.52 17.85
CA PRO A 216 -6.85 19.25 17.28
C PRO A 216 -7.14 17.74 17.25
#